data_AF-A0A1I7TAG5-F1
#
_entry.id   AF-A0A1I7TAG5-F1
#
_cell.length_a   1.000
_cell.length_b   1.000
_cell.length_c   1.000
_cell.angle_alpha   90.00
_cell.angle_beta   90.00
_cell.angle_gamma   90.00
#
_symmetry.space_group_name_H-M   'P 1'
#
loop_
_entity.id
_entity.type
_entity.pdbx_description
1 polymer ?
#
loop_
_entity_poly.entity_id
_entity_poly.type
_entity_poly.pdbx_seq_one_letter_code
_entity_poly.pdbx_strand_id
1 'polypeptide(L)'
;MPKKEFTYTNDLPMTCDRPLIFSRWGVDTQTSYANGVRCHWISAVPNTYVMRDLRIFFEWDFDVSKIKRKKNQKWQGHIILTSPNGFEQKFVFESTKNYFSVCKSFEFELSEPVSFDYEYRLVLCKSVVKKEEVDMTMFLPSNKTDAVLLVEKKKIHVNKGFLSYHSEFFRVLFSSSFTEAKMAEIPIKDVKYKDFLLLLATIYPNAVRPTDSNVWKILELAQRFLMGAPIRVIEEHLKNTSNFSRVEIYMMKEMCSVPGFMEEKGEDSSSDSSDDEDEGDCFEDLFLASDVTDAVLLVKDGQLHVNKGFLSFHSDYFADLFSSDQSQEYEIKDVSYNDLASLLGTIHPNPVYPTYKNDEQLLKLAQQFLMPGALSRIENYLILL
;
A
#
# COMPACT_ATOMS: atom_id res chain seq x y z
N MET A 1 -32.21 -13.02 -38.18
CA MET A 1 -31.56 -14.22 -37.61
C MET A 1 -31.12 -13.90 -36.18
N PRO A 2 -31.66 -14.54 -35.14
CA PRO A 2 -31.29 -14.22 -33.77
C PRO A 2 -29.86 -14.68 -33.50
N LYS A 3 -29.11 -13.82 -32.81
CA LYS A 3 -27.75 -14.05 -32.32
C LYS A 3 -27.74 -15.31 -31.47
N LYS A 4 -26.85 -16.26 -31.77
CA LYS A 4 -26.49 -17.33 -30.84
C LYS A 4 -25.94 -16.68 -29.56
N GLU A 5 -26.75 -16.65 -28.51
CA GLU A 5 -26.26 -16.56 -27.15
C GLU A 5 -25.48 -17.85 -26.86
N PHE A 6 -24.21 -17.69 -26.52
CA PHE A 6 -23.42 -18.75 -25.89
C PHE A 6 -23.19 -18.30 -24.46
N THR A 7 -24.06 -18.73 -23.56
CA THR A 7 -23.83 -18.75 -22.12
C THR A 7 -22.96 -19.96 -21.82
N TYR A 8 -21.69 -19.73 -21.48
CA TYR A 8 -20.82 -20.77 -20.93
C TYR A 8 -20.89 -20.62 -19.41
N THR A 9 -21.88 -21.25 -18.79
CA THR A 9 -22.03 -21.35 -17.34
C THR A 9 -21.49 -22.71 -16.90
N ASN A 10 -20.22 -22.76 -16.52
CA ASN A 10 -19.70 -23.83 -15.66
C ASN A 10 -19.85 -23.33 -14.21
N ASP A 11 -21.07 -23.44 -13.67
CA ASP A 11 -21.44 -22.95 -12.34
C ASP A 11 -21.24 -23.98 -11.21
N LEU A 12 -20.50 -25.07 -11.47
CA LEU A 12 -20.11 -25.99 -10.41
C LEU A 12 -18.77 -25.54 -9.79
N PRO A 13 -18.70 -25.30 -8.47
CA PRO A 13 -17.43 -25.06 -7.79
C PRO A 13 -16.52 -26.27 -8.02
N MET A 14 -15.26 -26.01 -8.35
CA MET A 14 -14.27 -27.06 -8.49
C MET A 14 -13.69 -27.34 -7.12
N THR A 15 -14.00 -28.52 -6.57
CA THR A 15 -13.52 -29.00 -5.28
C THR A 15 -12.20 -29.75 -5.46
N CYS A 16 -11.26 -29.60 -4.52
CA CYS A 16 -10.07 -30.43 -4.47
C CYS A 16 -10.29 -31.59 -3.48
N ASP A 17 -10.39 -32.83 -3.97
CA ASP A 17 -10.86 -33.99 -3.18
C ASP A 17 -9.88 -34.52 -2.13
N ARG A 18 -8.80 -33.78 -1.79
CA ARG A 18 -7.86 -34.20 -0.74
C ARG A 18 -7.44 -33.02 0.14
N PRO A 19 -7.82 -33.02 1.43
CA PRO A 19 -7.28 -32.07 2.39
C PRO A 19 -5.78 -32.28 2.57
N LEU A 20 -5.03 -31.19 2.60
CA LEU A 20 -3.62 -31.22 2.99
C LEU A 20 -3.52 -31.22 4.51
N ILE A 21 -2.74 -32.12 5.10
CA ILE A 21 -2.54 -32.20 6.56
C ILE A 21 -1.12 -31.74 6.87
N PHE A 22 -0.98 -30.59 7.53
CA PHE A 22 0.35 -30.04 7.87
C PHE A 22 0.92 -30.65 9.15
N SER A 23 1.97 -31.48 9.03
CA SER A 23 2.64 -32.11 10.18
C SER A 23 3.94 -31.42 10.63
N ARG A 24 4.01 -30.08 10.55
CA ARG A 24 5.16 -29.16 10.81
C ARG A 24 6.22 -29.07 9.70
N TRP A 25 6.31 -27.86 9.12
CA TRP A 25 7.30 -27.34 8.17
C TRP A 25 7.29 -27.98 6.77
N GLY A 26 7.22 -27.14 5.74
CA GLY A 26 7.34 -27.60 4.36
C GLY A 26 6.56 -26.79 3.35
N VAL A 27 6.69 -27.22 2.10
CA VAL A 27 5.88 -26.78 0.98
C VAL A 27 5.04 -27.96 0.55
N ASP A 28 3.74 -27.84 0.64
CA ASP A 28 2.79 -28.80 0.09
C ASP A 28 2.26 -28.29 -1.24
N THR A 29 2.09 -29.20 -2.20
CA THR A 29 1.55 -28.84 -3.50
C THR A 29 0.53 -29.86 -3.97
N GLN A 30 -0.47 -29.37 -4.70
CA GLN A 30 -1.49 -30.19 -5.31
C GLN A 30 -1.80 -29.64 -6.69
N THR A 31 -1.98 -30.52 -7.67
CA THR A 31 -2.41 -30.11 -9.01
C THR A 31 -3.75 -30.74 -9.33
N SER A 32 -4.69 -29.91 -9.76
CA SER A 32 -5.99 -30.34 -10.26
C SER A 32 -6.17 -29.92 -11.72
N TYR A 33 -6.95 -30.72 -12.44
CA TYR A 33 -7.29 -30.48 -13.82
C TYR A 33 -8.80 -30.68 -13.97
N ALA A 34 -9.52 -29.64 -14.36
CA ALA A 34 -10.86 -29.85 -14.91
C ALA A 34 -11.29 -28.70 -15.82
N ASN A 35 -12.20 -29.03 -16.74
CA ASN A 35 -12.81 -28.09 -17.67
C ASN A 35 -11.79 -27.25 -18.48
N GLY A 36 -10.60 -27.82 -18.75
CA GLY A 36 -9.53 -27.13 -19.48
C GLY A 36 -8.72 -26.15 -18.62
N VAL A 37 -8.97 -26.06 -17.32
CA VAL A 37 -8.16 -25.34 -16.34
C VAL A 37 -7.22 -26.32 -15.66
N ARG A 38 -5.94 -25.99 -15.61
CA ARG A 38 -5.00 -26.57 -14.65
C ARG A 38 -4.87 -25.58 -13.50
N CYS A 39 -5.10 -26.04 -12.28
CA CYS A 39 -4.80 -25.30 -11.06
C CYS A 39 -3.67 -26.03 -10.33
N HIS A 40 -2.57 -25.34 -10.08
CA HIS A 40 -1.49 -25.82 -9.22
C HIS A 40 -1.53 -25.02 -7.93
N TRP A 41 -1.98 -25.67 -6.85
CA TRP A 41 -2.03 -25.11 -5.52
C TRP A 41 -0.73 -25.40 -4.79
N ILE A 42 -0.20 -24.39 -4.12
CA ILE A 42 0.97 -24.44 -3.26
C ILE A 42 0.55 -23.89 -1.90
N SER A 43 0.88 -24.61 -0.84
CA SER A 43 0.84 -24.09 0.53
C SER A 43 2.24 -24.17 1.13
N ALA A 44 2.66 -23.13 1.84
CA ALA A 44 3.99 -23.10 2.43
C ALA A 44 3.98 -22.45 3.81
N VAL A 45 4.70 -23.08 4.73
CA VAL A 45 4.98 -22.52 6.06
C VAL A 45 6.45 -22.10 6.10
N PRO A 46 6.77 -20.81 6.31
CA PRO A 46 8.14 -20.37 6.49
C PRO A 46 8.73 -21.01 7.74
N ASN A 47 10.02 -21.27 7.72
CA ASN A 47 10.73 -21.88 8.85
C ASN A 47 10.88 -20.84 9.97
N THR A 48 9.95 -20.82 10.93
CA THR A 48 10.03 -19.99 12.13
C THR A 48 10.22 -20.90 13.34
N TYR A 49 11.29 -20.73 14.12
CA TYR A 49 11.53 -21.62 15.28
C TYR A 49 10.49 -21.44 16.41
N VAL A 50 9.64 -20.41 16.30
CA VAL A 50 8.59 -20.07 17.26
C VAL A 50 7.24 -20.58 16.74
N MET A 51 6.52 -21.33 17.58
CA MET A 51 5.18 -21.89 17.30
C MET A 51 4.03 -20.90 17.51
N ARG A 52 4.36 -19.66 17.88
CA ARG A 52 3.44 -18.52 17.97
C ARG A 52 3.63 -17.72 16.67
N ASP A 53 2.53 -17.31 16.05
CA ASP A 53 2.50 -16.50 14.82
C ASP A 53 2.97 -17.20 13.53
N LEU A 54 2.49 -18.42 13.29
CA LEU A 54 2.78 -19.13 12.03
C LEU A 54 2.04 -18.48 10.87
N ARG A 55 2.79 -17.77 10.02
CA ARG A 55 2.24 -17.22 8.76
C ARG A 55 2.25 -18.27 7.65
N ILE A 56 1.10 -18.82 7.31
CA ILE A 56 0.96 -19.80 6.21
C ILE A 56 0.63 -19.08 4.92
N PHE A 57 1.34 -19.45 3.84
CA PHE A 57 1.10 -18.95 2.48
C PHE A 57 0.29 -19.94 1.67
N PHE A 58 -0.60 -19.43 0.82
CA PHE A 58 -1.40 -20.16 -0.13
C PHE A 58 -1.28 -19.49 -1.50
N GLU A 59 -0.91 -20.24 -2.53
CA GLU A 59 -0.78 -19.77 -3.90
C GLU A 59 -1.52 -20.70 -4.85
N TRP A 60 -2.39 -20.15 -5.69
CA TRP A 60 -3.12 -20.88 -6.72
C TRP A 60 -2.69 -20.40 -8.09
N ASP A 61 -1.92 -21.23 -8.79
CA ASP A 61 -1.47 -20.98 -10.16
C ASP A 61 -2.48 -21.55 -11.15
N PHE A 62 -3.10 -20.68 -11.92
CA PHE A 62 -4.05 -21.05 -12.96
C PHE A 62 -3.40 -20.99 -14.34
N ASP A 63 -3.43 -22.12 -15.03
CA ASP A 63 -3.21 -22.21 -16.47
C ASP A 63 -4.56 -22.49 -17.15
N VAL A 64 -5.04 -21.46 -17.85
CA VAL A 64 -6.29 -21.46 -18.61
C VAL A 64 -6.03 -21.38 -20.12
N SER A 65 -4.80 -21.68 -20.56
CA SER A 65 -4.38 -21.56 -21.96
C SER A 65 -5.18 -22.43 -22.93
N LYS A 66 -5.76 -23.53 -22.44
CA LYS A 66 -6.61 -24.43 -23.23
C LYS A 66 -8.00 -23.86 -23.53
N ILE A 67 -8.41 -22.78 -22.86
CA ILE A 67 -9.72 -22.15 -23.03
C ILE A 67 -9.61 -20.96 -23.98
N LYS A 68 -10.40 -20.99 -25.07
CA LYS A 68 -10.43 -19.89 -26.06
C LYS A 68 -11.12 -18.66 -25.48
N ARG A 69 -10.43 -17.52 -25.53
CA ARG A 69 -10.91 -16.22 -25.02
C ARG A 69 -10.87 -15.13 -26.09
N LYS A 70 -11.88 -14.27 -26.14
CA LYS A 70 -11.90 -13.07 -27.01
C LYS A 70 -11.05 -11.94 -26.39
N LYS A 71 -10.51 -11.05 -27.23
CA LYS A 71 -9.63 -9.94 -26.82
C LYS A 71 -10.23 -9.01 -25.77
N ASN A 72 -11.56 -8.89 -25.71
CA ASN A 72 -12.28 -8.03 -24.76
C ASN A 72 -12.87 -8.79 -23.55
N GLN A 73 -12.40 -10.00 -23.27
CA GLN A 73 -12.85 -10.79 -22.13
C GLN A 73 -11.76 -10.86 -21.05
N LYS A 74 -12.19 -10.90 -19.80
CA LYS A 74 -11.37 -11.15 -18.62
C LYS A 74 -11.93 -12.33 -17.84
N TRP A 75 -11.06 -13.00 -17.10
CA TRP A 75 -11.45 -13.93 -16.05
C TRP A 75 -11.90 -13.15 -14.84
N GLN A 76 -13.04 -13.53 -14.28
CA GLN A 76 -13.46 -13.16 -12.94
C GLN A 76 -13.68 -14.46 -12.19
N GLY A 77 -13.17 -14.55 -10.98
CA GLY A 77 -13.30 -15.76 -10.19
C GLY A 77 -13.31 -15.49 -8.72
N HIS A 78 -13.54 -16.56 -7.97
CA HIS A 78 -13.29 -16.56 -6.54
C HIS A 78 -12.72 -17.89 -6.08
N ILE A 79 -12.01 -17.85 -4.97
CA ILE A 79 -11.50 -18.99 -4.23
C ILE A 79 -12.11 -18.94 -2.85
N ILE A 80 -12.56 -20.08 -2.33
CA ILE A 80 -12.98 -20.26 -0.95
C ILE A 80 -11.96 -21.21 -0.33
N LEU A 81 -11.25 -20.76 0.69
CA LEU A 81 -10.30 -21.54 1.47
C LEU A 81 -10.98 -21.89 2.79
N THR A 82 -11.03 -23.17 3.13
CA THR A 82 -11.70 -23.68 4.33
C THR A 82 -10.77 -24.55 5.16
N SER A 83 -11.09 -24.70 6.44
CA SER A 83 -10.47 -25.67 7.34
C SER A 83 -11.50 -26.27 8.29
N PRO A 84 -11.34 -27.53 8.75
CA PRO A 84 -12.26 -28.16 9.70
C PRO A 84 -12.41 -27.43 11.04
N ASN A 85 -11.48 -26.56 11.40
CA ASN A 85 -11.55 -25.73 12.62
C ASN A 85 -12.54 -24.55 12.52
N GLY A 86 -13.26 -24.42 11.39
CA GLY A 86 -14.22 -23.34 11.15
C GLY A 86 -13.64 -22.12 10.44
N PHE A 87 -12.36 -22.13 10.08
CA PHE A 87 -11.77 -21.09 9.23
C PHE A 87 -12.37 -21.18 7.82
N GLU A 88 -12.91 -20.06 7.34
CA GLU A 88 -13.39 -19.90 5.97
C GLU A 88 -13.03 -18.48 5.48
N GLN A 89 -12.42 -18.39 4.31
CA GLN A 89 -12.09 -17.13 3.67
C GLN A 89 -12.39 -17.17 2.17
N LYS A 90 -12.98 -16.09 1.65
CA LYS A 90 -13.36 -15.98 0.25
C LYS A 90 -12.62 -14.84 -0.44
N PHE A 91 -11.90 -15.17 -1.51
CA PHE A 91 -11.12 -14.22 -2.30
C PHE A 91 -11.73 -14.06 -3.67
N VAL A 92 -12.01 -12.83 -4.10
CA VAL A 92 -12.42 -12.53 -5.47
C VAL A 92 -11.20 -12.02 -6.24
N PHE A 93 -11.04 -12.46 -7.48
CA PHE A 93 -9.93 -12.05 -8.32
C PHE A 93 -10.36 -11.83 -9.77
N GLU A 94 -9.55 -11.08 -10.51
CA GLU A 94 -9.72 -10.89 -11.95
C GLU A 94 -8.39 -11.05 -12.68
N SER A 95 -8.43 -11.60 -13.90
CA SER A 95 -7.22 -11.68 -14.71
C SER A 95 -7.50 -11.56 -16.20
N THR A 96 -6.61 -10.87 -16.90
CA THR A 96 -6.57 -10.85 -18.36
C THR A 96 -5.45 -11.71 -18.92
N LYS A 97 -4.68 -12.40 -18.07
CA LYS A 97 -3.60 -13.31 -18.48
C LYS A 97 -4.15 -14.72 -18.71
N ASN A 98 -3.42 -15.53 -19.48
CA ASN A 98 -3.71 -16.97 -19.61
C ASN A 98 -3.02 -17.81 -18.53
N TYR A 99 -2.03 -17.22 -17.86
CA TYR A 99 -1.32 -17.76 -16.71
C TYR A 99 -1.32 -16.68 -15.64
N PHE A 100 -1.81 -16.98 -14.45
CA PHE A 100 -1.87 -16.05 -13.33
C PHE A 100 -1.96 -16.79 -12.02
N SER A 101 -1.54 -16.13 -10.95
CA SER A 101 -1.51 -16.67 -9.60
C SER A 101 -2.43 -15.87 -8.71
N VAL A 102 -2.99 -16.50 -7.68
CA VAL A 102 -3.65 -15.80 -6.57
C VAL A 102 -2.89 -16.21 -5.32
N CYS A 103 -2.31 -15.24 -4.61
CA CYS A 103 -1.51 -15.49 -3.41
C CYS A 103 -2.17 -14.87 -2.18
N LYS A 104 -2.24 -15.62 -1.08
CA LYS A 104 -2.74 -15.16 0.23
C LYS A 104 -1.87 -15.70 1.35
N SER A 105 -1.82 -14.96 2.46
CA SER A 105 -1.14 -15.42 3.67
C SER A 105 -1.95 -15.07 4.90
N PHE A 106 -1.95 -15.96 5.88
CA PHE A 106 -2.69 -15.81 7.13
C PHE A 106 -1.80 -16.21 8.30
N GLU A 107 -1.96 -15.51 9.41
CA GLU A 107 -1.34 -15.85 10.68
C GLU A 107 -2.25 -16.81 11.44
N PHE A 108 -1.64 -17.84 12.01
CA PHE A 108 -2.33 -18.84 12.80
C PHE A 108 -1.56 -19.14 14.09
N GLU A 109 -2.29 -19.22 15.19
CA GLU A 109 -1.83 -19.87 16.41
C GLU A 109 -2.23 -21.35 16.35
N LEU A 110 -1.28 -22.20 15.99
CA LEU A 110 -1.53 -23.63 15.83
C LEU A 110 -0.99 -24.42 17.02
N SER A 111 -1.89 -25.00 17.81
CA SER A 111 -1.55 -26.01 18.82
C SER A 111 -1.43 -27.42 18.23
N GLU A 112 -2.09 -27.66 17.10
CA GLU A 112 -2.18 -28.96 16.42
C GLU A 112 -2.08 -28.80 14.88
N PRO A 113 -1.74 -29.88 14.14
CA PRO A 113 -1.84 -29.94 12.69
C PRO A 113 -3.21 -29.47 12.18
N VAL A 114 -3.21 -28.50 11.26
CA VAL A 114 -4.43 -28.03 10.60
C VAL A 114 -4.43 -28.46 9.15
N SER A 115 -5.60 -28.87 8.67
CA SER A 115 -5.82 -29.13 7.26
C SER A 115 -6.56 -28.01 6.59
N PHE A 116 -6.21 -27.75 5.33
CA PHE A 116 -6.88 -26.77 4.49
C PHE A 116 -7.44 -27.46 3.25
N ASP A 117 -8.61 -26.98 2.82
CA ASP A 117 -9.28 -27.34 1.58
C ASP A 117 -9.63 -26.06 0.80
N TYR A 118 -9.82 -26.20 -0.51
CA TYR A 118 -10.24 -25.05 -1.31
C TYR A 118 -11.21 -25.42 -2.43
N GLU A 119 -12.04 -24.45 -2.76
CA GLU A 119 -12.91 -24.46 -3.94
C GLU A 119 -12.66 -23.21 -4.77
N TYR A 120 -12.76 -23.31 -6.10
CA TYR A 120 -12.71 -22.13 -6.95
C TYR A 120 -13.76 -22.12 -8.05
N ARG A 121 -14.09 -20.91 -8.51
CA ARG A 121 -14.92 -20.66 -9.69
C ARG A 121 -14.24 -19.64 -10.60
N LEU A 122 -14.26 -19.89 -11.90
CA LEU A 122 -13.76 -18.98 -12.94
C LEU A 122 -14.81 -18.76 -14.01
N VAL A 123 -15.06 -17.51 -14.36
CA VAL A 123 -16.03 -17.10 -15.38
C VAL A 123 -15.39 -16.12 -16.35
N LEU A 124 -15.71 -16.27 -17.64
CA LEU A 124 -15.33 -15.29 -18.67
C LEU A 124 -16.38 -14.18 -18.75
N CYS A 125 -15.97 -12.98 -18.32
CA CYS A 125 -16.82 -11.80 -18.36
C CYS A 125 -16.29 -10.78 -19.38
N LYS A 126 -17.17 -9.88 -19.84
CA LYS A 126 -16.72 -8.74 -20.66
C LYS A 126 -15.82 -7.86 -19.80
N SER A 127 -14.63 -7.55 -20.31
CA SER A 127 -13.73 -6.60 -19.69
C SER A 127 -14.27 -5.20 -19.92
N VAL A 128 -14.94 -4.65 -18.91
CA VAL A 128 -15.16 -3.21 -18.81
C VAL A 128 -13.92 -2.67 -18.11
N VAL A 129 -13.03 -2.03 -18.87
CA VAL A 129 -11.93 -1.28 -18.27
C VAL A 129 -12.57 -0.09 -17.57
N LYS A 130 -12.80 -0.19 -16.27
CA LYS A 130 -13.00 1.00 -15.45
C LYS A 130 -11.68 1.74 -15.53
N LYS A 131 -11.66 2.82 -16.29
CA LYS A 131 -10.55 3.74 -16.30
C LYS A 131 -10.68 4.46 -14.96
N GLU A 132 -9.96 4.00 -13.95
CA GLU A 132 -9.73 4.81 -12.77
C GLU A 132 -9.00 6.05 -13.27
N GLU A 133 -9.76 7.11 -13.51
CA GLU A 133 -9.19 8.38 -13.87
C GLU A 133 -8.71 8.99 -12.56
N VAL A 134 -7.38 9.07 -12.43
CA VAL A 134 -6.74 9.90 -11.41
C VAL A 134 -7.41 11.27 -11.48
N ASP A 135 -7.94 11.74 -10.35
CA ASP A 135 -8.51 13.07 -10.27
C ASP A 135 -7.39 14.09 -10.49
N MET A 136 -7.36 14.67 -11.69
CA MET A 136 -6.32 15.62 -12.10
C MET A 136 -6.51 17.00 -11.48
N THR A 137 -7.65 17.26 -10.81
CA THR A 137 -7.95 18.58 -10.24
C THR A 137 -6.93 18.98 -9.17
N MET A 138 -6.34 18.00 -8.47
CA MET A 138 -5.30 18.24 -7.46
C MET A 138 -3.97 18.78 -8.03
N PHE A 139 -3.77 18.69 -9.34
CA PHE A 139 -2.57 19.18 -10.04
C PHE A 139 -2.81 20.48 -10.82
N LEU A 140 -3.97 21.11 -10.62
CA LEU A 140 -4.29 22.44 -11.13
C LEU A 140 -3.70 23.54 -10.22
N PRO A 141 -3.50 24.76 -10.75
CA PRO A 141 -3.06 25.86 -9.91
C PRO A 141 -4.06 26.13 -8.80
N SER A 142 -3.57 26.26 -7.58
CA SER A 142 -4.36 26.62 -6.39
C SER A 142 -3.52 27.43 -5.40
N ASN A 143 -4.15 27.90 -4.33
CA ASN A 143 -3.46 28.51 -3.20
C ASN A 143 -2.54 27.53 -2.44
N LYS A 144 -2.63 26.22 -2.69
CA LYS A 144 -1.78 25.19 -2.07
C LYS A 144 -0.52 24.86 -2.90
N THR A 145 -0.38 25.41 -4.11
CA THR A 145 0.73 25.10 -5.04
C THR A 145 1.67 26.29 -5.23
N ASP A 146 2.98 26.05 -5.27
CA ASP A 146 4.05 27.06 -5.35
C ASP A 146 5.13 26.72 -6.41
N ALA A 147 4.96 25.63 -7.16
CA ALA A 147 5.82 25.23 -8.27
C ALA A 147 5.04 24.61 -9.43
N VAL A 148 5.66 24.63 -10.61
CA VAL A 148 5.15 23.98 -11.81
C VAL A 148 6.20 23.00 -12.35
N LEU A 149 5.86 21.72 -12.37
CA LEU A 149 6.65 20.70 -13.05
C LEU A 149 6.16 20.54 -14.50
N LEU A 150 7.10 20.44 -15.44
CA LEU A 150 6.83 20.28 -16.86
C LEU A 150 7.23 18.87 -17.32
N VAL A 151 6.25 18.01 -17.57
CA VAL A 151 6.41 16.62 -18.03
C VAL A 151 5.74 16.47 -19.40
N GLU A 152 6.46 16.01 -20.42
CA GLU A 152 5.94 15.91 -21.80
C GLU A 152 5.24 17.19 -22.30
N LYS A 153 5.79 18.37 -21.95
CA LYS A 153 5.24 19.71 -22.24
C LYS A 153 3.88 20.01 -21.58
N LYS A 154 3.46 19.20 -20.60
CA LYS A 154 2.27 19.41 -19.80
C LYS A 154 2.65 19.84 -18.40
N LYS A 155 1.86 20.77 -17.86
CA LYS A 155 2.08 21.38 -16.55
C LYS A 155 1.43 20.54 -15.46
N ILE A 156 2.12 20.45 -14.33
CA ILE A 156 1.65 19.83 -13.09
C ILE A 156 1.96 20.84 -11.98
N HIS A 157 0.94 21.38 -11.35
CA HIS A 157 1.10 22.31 -10.23
C HIS A 157 1.28 21.51 -8.95
N VAL A 158 2.33 21.82 -8.19
CA VAL A 158 2.75 21.06 -7.00
C VAL A 158 3.14 22.00 -5.86
N ASN A 159 3.30 21.44 -4.66
CA ASN A 159 3.84 22.12 -3.50
C ASN A 159 5.29 21.65 -3.25
N LYS A 160 6.26 22.57 -3.20
CA LYS A 160 7.69 22.26 -3.03
C LYS A 160 7.98 21.61 -1.70
N GLY A 161 7.42 22.14 -0.60
CA GLY A 161 7.60 21.60 0.74
C GLY A 161 7.09 20.17 0.85
N PHE A 162 5.86 19.94 0.37
CA PHE A 162 5.23 18.62 0.32
C PHE A 162 6.10 17.59 -0.43
N LEU A 163 6.52 17.91 -1.66
CA LEU A 163 7.34 16.97 -2.43
C LEU A 163 8.74 16.77 -1.84
N SER A 164 9.36 17.82 -1.30
CA SER A 164 10.67 17.72 -0.64
C SER A 164 10.61 16.81 0.58
N TYR A 165 9.53 16.88 1.35
CA TYR A 165 9.32 16.02 2.50
C TYR A 165 9.19 14.53 2.11
N HIS A 166 8.59 14.26 0.95
CA HIS A 166 8.42 12.90 0.43
C HIS A 166 9.60 12.37 -0.41
N SER A 167 10.60 13.20 -0.73
CA SER A 167 11.60 12.86 -1.74
C SER A 167 12.88 13.66 -1.58
N GLU A 168 13.98 12.95 -1.35
CA GLU A 168 15.31 13.54 -1.36
C GLU A 168 15.65 14.17 -2.71
N PHE A 169 15.21 13.54 -3.81
CA PHE A 169 15.38 14.10 -5.15
C PHE A 169 14.72 15.48 -5.27
N PHE A 170 13.46 15.63 -4.83
CA PHE A 170 12.77 16.91 -4.91
C PHE A 170 13.32 17.93 -3.90
N ARG A 171 13.76 17.50 -2.72
CA ARG A 171 14.45 18.36 -1.74
C ARG A 171 15.69 19.00 -2.37
N VAL A 172 16.53 18.20 -3.01
CA VAL A 172 17.72 18.67 -3.73
C VAL A 172 17.32 19.57 -4.91
N LEU A 173 16.35 19.14 -5.73
CA LEU A 173 15.89 19.89 -6.92
C LEU A 173 15.36 21.29 -6.58
N PHE A 174 14.65 21.44 -5.46
CA PHE A 174 14.06 22.71 -5.04
C PHE A 174 14.97 23.55 -4.15
N SER A 175 16.12 23.00 -3.72
CA SER A 175 17.11 23.77 -2.97
C SER A 175 17.66 24.94 -3.80
N SER A 176 17.92 26.08 -3.16
CA SER A 176 18.40 27.31 -3.82
C SER A 176 19.76 27.15 -4.53
N SER A 177 20.45 26.04 -4.28
CA SER A 177 21.73 25.66 -4.86
C SER A 177 21.63 25.26 -6.34
N PHE A 178 20.43 24.90 -6.81
CA PHE A 178 20.18 24.52 -8.20
C PHE A 178 19.50 25.65 -8.97
N THR A 179 19.80 25.73 -10.27
CA THR A 179 19.20 26.77 -11.14
C THR A 179 17.71 26.53 -11.37
N GLU A 180 17.33 25.26 -11.34
CA GLU A 180 15.98 24.73 -11.46
C GLU A 180 15.03 25.30 -10.41
N ALA A 181 15.49 25.51 -9.17
CA ALA A 181 14.68 26.04 -8.09
C ALA A 181 14.12 27.45 -8.38
N LYS A 182 14.79 28.21 -9.27
CA LYS A 182 14.43 29.57 -9.70
C LYS A 182 13.63 29.59 -11.01
N MET A 183 13.44 28.45 -11.67
CA MET A 183 12.68 28.38 -12.92
C MET A 183 11.19 28.50 -12.64
N ALA A 184 10.48 29.24 -13.51
CA ALA A 184 9.02 29.31 -13.47
C ALA A 184 8.36 27.96 -13.79
N GLU A 185 9.01 27.14 -14.63
CA GLU A 185 8.58 25.80 -15.01
C GLU A 185 9.79 24.86 -14.97
N ILE A 186 9.73 23.82 -14.14
CA ILE A 186 10.84 22.91 -13.85
C ILE A 186 10.68 21.65 -14.71
N PRO A 187 11.58 21.38 -15.68
CA PRO A 187 11.44 20.24 -16.57
C PRO A 187 11.77 18.92 -15.88
N ILE A 188 10.85 17.96 -15.95
CA ILE A 188 11.09 16.57 -15.53
C ILE A 188 11.17 15.70 -16.80
N LYS A 189 12.36 15.19 -17.09
CA LYS A 189 12.68 14.48 -18.34
C LYS A 189 12.49 12.98 -18.23
N ASP A 190 12.38 12.32 -19.38
CA ASP A 190 12.37 10.85 -19.53
C ASP A 190 11.29 10.13 -18.71
N VAL A 191 10.15 10.78 -18.46
CA VAL A 191 8.99 10.17 -17.81
C VAL A 191 7.73 10.52 -18.58
N LYS A 192 6.78 9.57 -18.66
CA LYS A 192 5.48 9.83 -19.28
C LYS A 192 4.59 10.60 -18.31
N TYR A 193 3.84 11.56 -18.83
CA TYR A 193 2.96 12.42 -18.03
C TYR A 193 1.99 11.61 -17.16
N LYS A 194 1.36 10.58 -17.73
CA LYS A 194 0.39 9.74 -17.00
C LYS A 194 1.03 8.91 -15.90
N ASP A 195 2.21 8.36 -16.16
CA ASP A 195 2.90 7.50 -15.19
C ASP A 195 3.41 8.34 -14.00
N PHE A 196 3.91 9.55 -14.29
CA PHE A 196 4.35 10.48 -13.25
C PHE A 196 3.20 11.00 -12.38
N LEU A 197 2.05 11.32 -12.98
CA LEU A 197 0.84 11.69 -12.23
C LEU A 197 0.35 10.55 -11.35
N LEU A 198 0.41 9.31 -11.85
CA LEU A 198 0.06 8.15 -11.06
C LEU A 198 0.95 8.02 -9.83
N LEU A 199 2.27 8.21 -9.98
CA LEU A 199 3.21 8.23 -8.85
C LEU A 199 2.80 9.28 -7.82
N LEU A 200 2.62 10.54 -8.23
CA LEU A 200 2.26 11.61 -7.29
C LEU A 200 0.91 11.35 -6.61
N ALA A 201 -0.06 10.84 -7.37
CA ALA A 201 -1.38 10.52 -6.85
C ALA A 201 -1.35 9.44 -5.76
N THR A 202 -0.28 8.66 -5.59
CA THR A 202 -0.17 7.67 -4.50
C THR A 202 0.08 8.30 -3.12
N ILE A 203 0.62 9.52 -3.05
CA ILE A 203 1.00 10.16 -1.77
C ILE A 203 0.13 11.36 -1.40
N TYR A 204 -0.63 11.91 -2.33
CA TYR A 204 -1.53 13.03 -2.06
C TYR A 204 -2.71 12.57 -1.18
N PRO A 205 -3.40 13.50 -0.47
CA PRO A 205 -4.47 13.16 0.47
C PRO A 205 -5.56 12.22 -0.08
N ASN A 206 -5.95 12.36 -1.34
CA ASN A 206 -6.88 11.44 -1.99
C ASN A 206 -6.12 10.36 -2.77
N ALA A 207 -5.32 9.58 -2.05
CA ALA A 207 -4.36 8.68 -2.65
C ALA A 207 -5.01 7.64 -3.58
N VAL A 208 -4.48 7.51 -4.79
CA VAL A 208 -4.88 6.46 -5.73
C VAL A 208 -4.19 5.17 -5.32
N ARG A 209 -4.99 4.11 -5.15
CA ARG A 209 -4.48 2.78 -4.84
C ARG A 209 -3.71 2.19 -6.03
N PRO A 210 -2.55 1.56 -5.78
CA PRO A 210 -1.91 0.71 -6.77
C PRO A 210 -2.84 -0.43 -7.20
N THR A 211 -2.61 -0.91 -8.41
CA THR A 211 -3.24 -2.09 -8.97
C THR A 211 -2.16 -2.98 -9.57
N ASP A 212 -2.46 -4.27 -9.78
CA ASP A 212 -1.53 -5.19 -10.44
C ASP A 212 -1.08 -4.72 -11.83
N SER A 213 -1.88 -3.87 -12.47
CA SER A 213 -1.57 -3.32 -13.80
C SER A 213 -0.55 -2.18 -13.78
N ASN A 214 -0.39 -1.50 -12.64
CA ASN A 214 0.37 -0.26 -12.56
C ASN A 214 1.50 -0.28 -11.52
N VAL A 215 1.50 -1.24 -10.61
CA VAL A 215 2.44 -1.33 -9.48
C VAL A 215 3.90 -1.31 -9.90
N TRP A 216 4.26 -2.00 -11.01
CA TRP A 216 5.63 -2.03 -11.53
C TRP A 216 6.10 -0.65 -11.97
N LYS A 217 5.20 0.12 -12.59
CA LYS A 217 5.51 1.47 -13.05
C LYS A 217 5.63 2.44 -11.88
N ILE A 218 4.76 2.32 -10.87
CA ILE A 218 4.86 3.13 -9.65
C ILE A 218 6.20 2.83 -8.95
N LEU A 219 6.58 1.55 -8.80
CA LEU A 219 7.83 1.12 -8.17
C LEU A 219 9.06 1.73 -8.87
N GLU A 220 9.13 1.58 -10.19
CA GLU A 220 10.22 2.14 -11.02
C GLU A 220 10.40 3.64 -10.82
N LEU A 221 9.29 4.40 -10.82
CA LEU A 221 9.36 5.85 -10.65
C LEU A 221 9.62 6.25 -9.21
N ALA A 222 9.07 5.54 -8.22
CA ALA A 222 9.32 5.78 -6.81
C ALA A 222 10.81 5.66 -6.52
N GLN A 223 11.47 4.61 -7.00
CA GLN A 223 12.92 4.43 -6.94
C GLN A 223 13.67 5.59 -7.57
N ARG A 224 13.32 5.93 -8.81
CA ARG A 224 13.99 6.99 -9.57
C ARG A 224 13.93 8.35 -8.87
N PHE A 225 12.80 8.66 -8.23
CA PHE A 225 12.59 9.93 -7.55
C PHE A 225 12.81 9.83 -6.02
N LEU A 226 13.40 8.74 -5.53
CA LEU A 226 13.75 8.58 -4.11
C LEU A 226 12.53 8.79 -3.16
N MET A 227 11.38 8.17 -3.49
CA MET A 227 10.11 8.35 -2.77
C MET A 227 9.70 7.10 -1.97
N GLY A 228 9.82 7.13 -0.64
CA GLY A 228 9.55 5.97 0.21
C GLY A 228 8.06 5.63 0.38
N ALA A 229 7.20 6.64 0.50
CA ALA A 229 5.76 6.43 0.71
C ALA A 229 5.09 5.57 -0.38
N PRO A 230 5.30 5.80 -1.69
CA PRO A 230 4.76 4.92 -2.73
C PRO A 230 5.20 3.47 -2.59
N ILE A 231 6.44 3.20 -2.15
CA ILE A 231 6.96 1.84 -1.95
C ILE A 231 6.16 1.11 -0.86
N ARG A 232 5.87 1.77 0.26
CA ARG A 232 5.06 1.19 1.34
C ARG A 232 3.63 0.90 0.91
N VAL A 233 3.02 1.81 0.15
CA VAL A 233 1.68 1.58 -0.43
C VAL A 233 1.70 0.39 -1.41
N ILE A 234 2.80 0.21 -2.16
CA ILE A 234 3.00 -0.97 -3.00
C ILE A 234 3.12 -2.23 -2.14
N GLU A 235 3.93 -2.23 -1.08
CA GLU A 235 4.09 -3.38 -0.18
C GLU A 235 2.76 -3.82 0.45
N GLU A 236 1.94 -2.85 0.87
CA GLU A 236 0.59 -3.09 1.37
C GLU A 236 -0.29 -3.74 0.30
N HIS A 237 -0.29 -3.21 -0.93
CA HIS A 237 -1.02 -3.82 -2.05
C HIS A 237 -0.55 -5.24 -2.33
N LEU A 238 0.77 -5.48 -2.34
CA LEU A 238 1.37 -6.79 -2.57
C LEU A 238 0.94 -7.80 -1.49
N LYS A 239 0.89 -7.37 -0.22
CA LYS A 239 0.50 -8.20 0.93
C LYS A 239 -1.00 -8.54 0.92
N ASN A 240 -1.85 -7.55 0.64
CA ASN A 240 -3.27 -7.64 0.96
C ASN A 240 -4.16 -7.93 -0.28
N THR A 241 -3.87 -7.31 -1.42
CA THR A 241 -4.82 -7.20 -2.54
C THR A 241 -4.30 -7.70 -3.89
N SER A 242 -3.00 -7.99 -4.00
CA SER A 242 -2.41 -8.35 -5.30
C SER A 242 -2.68 -9.80 -5.74
N ASN A 243 -2.62 -10.01 -7.07
CA ASN A 243 -2.64 -11.33 -7.71
C ASN A 243 -1.28 -11.65 -8.37
N PHE A 244 -0.18 -11.19 -7.75
CA PHE A 244 1.16 -11.56 -8.19
C PHE A 244 1.54 -12.93 -7.64
N SER A 245 2.35 -13.64 -8.43
CA SER A 245 3.03 -14.85 -7.95
C SER A 245 4.03 -14.51 -6.86
N ARG A 246 4.41 -15.51 -6.06
CA ARG A 246 5.46 -15.34 -5.03
C ARG A 246 6.78 -14.85 -5.61
N VAL A 247 7.12 -15.29 -6.82
CA VAL A 247 8.34 -14.87 -7.52
C VAL A 247 8.26 -13.40 -7.90
N GLU A 248 7.12 -12.94 -8.45
CA GLU A 248 6.91 -11.52 -8.77
C GLU A 248 6.97 -10.65 -7.51
N ILE A 249 6.32 -11.07 -6.42
CA ILE A 249 6.37 -10.36 -5.12
C ILE A 249 7.80 -10.30 -4.59
N TYR A 250 8.52 -11.42 -4.62
CA TYR A 250 9.91 -11.48 -4.15
C TYR A 250 10.81 -10.55 -4.97
N MET A 251 10.72 -10.60 -6.30
CA MET A 251 11.47 -9.68 -7.17
C MET A 251 11.18 -8.21 -6.87
N MET A 252 9.92 -7.87 -6.59
CA MET A 252 9.53 -6.51 -6.23
C MET A 252 10.10 -6.09 -4.87
N LYS A 253 10.05 -6.97 -3.87
CA LYS A 253 10.64 -6.71 -2.55
C LYS A 253 12.15 -6.49 -2.60
N GLU A 254 12.86 -7.30 -3.39
CA GLU A 254 14.30 -7.10 -3.62
C GLU A 254 14.57 -5.74 -4.28
N MET A 255 13.72 -5.31 -5.21
CA MET A 255 13.80 -3.96 -5.78
C MET A 255 13.48 -2.87 -4.73
N CYS A 256 12.55 -3.10 -3.81
CA CYS A 256 12.27 -2.13 -2.73
C CYS A 256 13.44 -1.97 -1.75
N SER A 257 14.27 -3.01 -1.57
CA SER A 257 15.30 -3.10 -0.52
C SER A 257 16.66 -2.51 -0.89
N VAL A 258 16.77 -1.75 -2.00
CA VAL A 258 18.05 -1.22 -2.47
C VAL A 258 18.56 -0.11 -1.51
N PRO A 259 19.82 -0.16 -1.02
CA PRO A 259 20.37 0.78 -0.05
C PRO A 259 20.26 2.23 -0.56
N GLY A 260 19.56 3.07 0.19
CA GLY A 260 19.21 4.44 -0.20
C GLY A 260 17.76 4.83 0.10
N PHE A 261 16.91 3.85 0.43
CA PHE A 261 15.49 4.04 0.77
C PHE A 261 15.13 3.85 2.24
N MET A 262 15.92 3.04 2.94
CA MET A 262 15.83 2.86 4.38
C MET A 262 17.21 3.24 4.91
N GLU A 263 17.27 4.20 5.84
CA GLU A 263 18.36 4.15 6.80
C GLU A 263 18.21 2.79 7.49
N GLU A 264 19.14 1.88 7.21
CA GLU A 264 19.38 0.73 8.06
C GLU A 264 19.67 1.28 9.46
N LYS A 265 18.67 1.29 10.34
CA LYS A 265 18.97 1.10 11.75
C LYS A 265 19.51 -0.31 11.85
N GLY A 266 20.84 -0.42 11.93
CA GLY A 266 21.52 -1.70 12.04
C GLY A 266 20.91 -2.52 13.16
N GLU A 267 20.43 -3.71 12.81
CA GLU A 267 20.20 -4.79 13.77
C GLU A 267 21.58 -5.30 14.24
N ASP A 268 22.27 -4.48 15.04
CA ASP A 268 23.38 -4.92 15.87
C ASP A 268 22.92 -4.85 17.33
N SER A 269 22.27 -5.91 17.80
CA SER A 269 22.54 -6.45 19.14
C SER A 269 21.81 -7.76 19.35
N SER A 270 22.60 -8.84 19.35
CA SER A 270 22.34 -9.98 20.21
C SER A 270 22.27 -9.51 21.66
N SER A 271 21.08 -9.48 22.26
CA SER A 271 20.94 -9.59 23.70
C SER A 271 19.67 -10.37 24.04
N ASP A 272 19.90 -11.60 24.53
CA ASP A 272 18.99 -12.30 25.43
C ASP A 272 18.59 -11.36 26.58
N SER A 273 17.34 -10.90 26.58
CA SER A 273 16.63 -10.58 27.81
C SER A 273 15.13 -10.66 27.55
N SER A 274 14.52 -11.69 28.14
CA SER A 274 13.09 -11.83 28.31
C SER A 274 12.59 -10.75 29.27
N ASP A 275 12.07 -9.66 28.75
CA ASP A 275 11.14 -8.79 29.45
C ASP A 275 10.13 -8.27 28.42
N ASP A 276 8.85 -8.59 28.65
CA ASP A 276 7.70 -8.11 27.89
C ASP A 276 7.51 -6.59 28.12
N GLU A 277 8.39 -5.76 27.56
CA GLU A 277 8.12 -4.34 27.40
C GLU A 277 7.29 -4.17 26.10
N ASP A 278 6.08 -3.60 26.23
CA ASP A 278 5.23 -3.10 25.15
C ASP A 278 6.15 -2.52 24.06
N GLU A 279 6.24 -3.17 22.88
CA GLU A 279 6.79 -2.54 21.66
C GLU A 279 5.84 -1.39 21.30
N GLY A 280 5.95 -0.28 22.02
CA GLY A 280 5.22 0.94 21.75
C GLY A 280 5.64 1.46 20.39
N ASP A 281 4.67 1.93 19.61
CA ASP A 281 4.92 2.61 18.34
C ASP A 281 5.94 3.76 18.57
N CYS A 282 7.19 3.55 18.15
CA CYS A 282 8.25 4.52 18.39
C CYS A 282 8.15 5.68 17.38
N PHE A 283 7.35 6.69 17.71
CA PHE A 283 7.20 7.91 16.92
C PHE A 283 8.27 8.97 17.24
N GLU A 284 9.08 8.76 18.27
CA GLU A 284 10.01 9.76 18.83
C GLU A 284 10.98 10.30 17.77
N ASP A 285 11.42 9.46 16.83
CA ASP A 285 12.33 9.89 15.76
C ASP A 285 11.64 10.62 14.60
N LEU A 286 10.33 10.44 14.39
CA LEU A 286 9.61 11.02 13.24
C LEU A 286 9.40 12.53 13.36
N PHE A 287 9.31 13.03 14.59
CA PHE A 287 8.93 14.41 14.89
C PHE A 287 10.02 15.17 15.65
N LEU A 288 11.28 14.76 15.46
CA LEU A 288 12.46 15.53 15.90
C LEU A 288 12.70 16.75 15.00
N ALA A 289 13.36 17.76 15.56
CA ALA A 289 13.83 18.90 14.80
C ALA A 289 14.78 18.46 13.68
N SER A 290 14.54 18.93 12.48
CA SER A 290 15.38 18.69 11.31
C SER A 290 15.45 19.94 10.41
N ASP A 291 16.25 19.87 9.36
CA ASP A 291 16.37 20.94 8.37
C ASP A 291 15.08 21.17 7.56
N VAL A 292 14.14 20.22 7.59
CA VAL A 292 12.84 20.30 6.92
C VAL A 292 11.69 20.77 7.83
N THR A 293 11.87 20.82 9.15
CA THR A 293 10.83 21.29 10.08
C THR A 293 10.87 22.80 10.30
N ASP A 294 9.71 23.46 10.34
CA ASP A 294 9.56 24.92 10.47
C ASP A 294 8.42 25.33 11.43
N ALA A 295 7.89 24.38 12.22
CA ALA A 295 6.95 24.62 13.31
C ALA A 295 7.07 23.56 14.41
N VAL A 296 6.59 23.90 15.60
CA VAL A 296 6.46 23.02 16.75
C VAL A 296 5.00 22.99 17.21
N LEU A 297 4.41 21.80 17.30
CA LEU A 297 3.10 21.61 17.92
C LEU A 297 3.30 21.22 19.38
N LEU A 298 2.83 22.05 20.30
CA LEU A 298 2.86 21.80 21.74
C LEU A 298 1.59 21.06 22.15
N VAL A 299 1.74 19.87 22.70
CA VAL A 299 0.63 19.05 23.23
C VAL A 299 0.80 18.87 24.74
N LYS A 300 -0.21 18.29 25.40
CA LYS A 300 -0.28 18.21 26.87
C LYS A 300 0.98 17.60 27.52
N ASP A 301 1.58 16.62 26.85
CA ASP A 301 2.63 15.72 27.35
C ASP A 301 3.86 15.66 26.44
N GLY A 302 4.01 16.59 25.49
CA GLY A 302 5.15 16.58 24.57
C GLY A 302 5.11 17.69 23.51
N GLN A 303 6.02 17.57 22.54
CA GLN A 303 6.09 18.49 21.39
C GLN A 303 6.44 17.72 20.12
N LEU A 304 5.89 18.16 18.99
CA LEU A 304 6.13 17.54 17.68
C LEU A 304 6.71 18.60 16.73
N HIS A 305 7.91 18.37 16.19
CA HIS A 305 8.45 19.22 15.13
C HIS A 305 7.84 18.80 13.79
N VAL A 306 7.28 19.77 13.07
CA VAL A 306 6.54 19.53 11.82
C VAL A 306 6.93 20.52 10.73
N ASN A 307 6.56 20.19 9.48
CA ASN A 307 6.64 21.12 8.36
C ASN A 307 5.25 21.72 8.08
N LYS A 308 5.13 23.05 8.15
CA LYS A 308 3.88 23.82 7.93
C LYS A 308 3.29 23.54 6.57
N GLY A 309 4.12 23.55 5.52
CA GLY A 309 3.68 23.30 4.14
C GLY A 309 3.10 21.90 3.95
N PHE A 310 3.81 20.88 4.44
CA PHE A 310 3.37 19.49 4.44
C PHE A 310 2.04 19.32 5.18
N LEU A 311 1.95 19.82 6.42
CA LEU A 311 0.78 19.61 7.25
C LEU A 311 -0.44 20.42 6.75
N SER A 312 -0.23 21.66 6.27
CA SER A 312 -1.28 22.46 5.60
C SER A 312 -1.80 21.80 4.33
N PHE A 313 -0.95 21.03 3.64
CA PHE A 313 -1.37 20.30 2.45
C PHE A 313 -2.33 19.16 2.80
N HIS A 314 -2.11 18.52 3.95
CA HIS A 314 -2.94 17.42 4.44
C HIS A 314 -4.13 17.83 5.31
N SER A 315 -4.17 19.07 5.81
CA SER A 315 -5.15 19.54 6.78
C SER A 315 -5.53 20.99 6.55
N ASP A 316 -6.82 21.24 6.32
CA ASP A 316 -7.35 22.61 6.27
C ASP A 316 -7.30 23.28 7.65
N TYR A 317 -7.45 22.51 8.74
CA TYR A 317 -7.28 23.02 10.10
C TYR A 317 -5.88 23.60 10.33
N PHE A 318 -4.83 22.85 9.99
CA PHE A 318 -3.45 23.34 10.16
C PHE A 318 -3.11 24.44 9.16
N ALA A 319 -3.68 24.42 7.95
CA ALA A 319 -3.55 25.52 7.00
C ALA A 319 -4.09 26.84 7.56
N ASP A 320 -5.27 26.81 8.19
CA ASP A 320 -5.89 27.98 8.83
C ASP A 320 -5.08 28.42 10.07
N LEU A 321 -4.62 27.45 10.88
CA LEU A 321 -3.80 27.70 12.06
C LEU A 321 -2.50 28.44 11.71
N PHE A 322 -1.76 27.95 10.72
CA PHE A 322 -0.48 28.54 10.33
C PHE A 322 -0.62 29.84 9.52
N SER A 323 -1.77 30.05 8.90
CA SER A 323 -2.07 31.31 8.19
C SER A 323 -2.47 32.43 9.15
N SER A 324 -3.20 32.10 10.22
CA SER A 324 -3.69 33.06 11.21
C SER A 324 -2.63 33.50 12.21
N ASP A 325 -1.62 32.67 12.47
CA ASP A 325 -0.55 32.94 13.42
C ASP A 325 0.82 32.58 12.82
N GLN A 326 1.74 33.55 12.83
CA GLN A 326 3.11 33.41 12.32
C GLN A 326 4.11 32.94 13.38
N SER A 327 3.61 32.45 14.52
CA SER A 327 4.41 31.83 15.57
C SER A 327 5.21 30.62 15.07
N GLN A 328 6.20 30.22 15.86
CA GLN A 328 6.97 28.99 15.65
C GLN A 328 6.41 27.83 16.47
N GLU A 329 5.69 28.13 17.54
CA GLU A 329 5.10 27.16 18.48
C GLU A 329 3.59 27.33 18.52
N TYR A 330 2.84 26.22 18.45
CA TYR A 330 1.38 26.20 18.39
C TYR A 330 0.82 25.23 19.44
N GLU A 331 0.01 25.73 20.36
CA GLU A 331 -0.66 24.90 21.38
C GLU A 331 -1.84 24.14 20.77
N ILE A 332 -1.80 22.80 20.82
CA ILE A 332 -2.89 21.92 20.41
C ILE A 332 -3.52 21.31 21.66
N LYS A 333 -4.73 21.75 21.97
CA LYS A 333 -5.47 21.34 23.18
C LYS A 333 -6.16 19.99 22.99
N ASP A 334 -6.40 19.32 24.12
CA ASP A 334 -7.21 18.10 24.23
C ASP A 334 -6.73 16.90 23.37
N VAL A 335 -5.42 16.83 23.10
CA VAL A 335 -4.80 15.69 22.44
C VAL A 335 -3.47 15.32 23.13
N SER A 336 -3.19 14.02 23.25
CA SER A 336 -1.90 13.53 23.75
C SER A 336 -0.86 13.49 22.64
N TYR A 337 0.42 13.45 23.02
CA TYR A 337 1.53 13.24 22.11
C TYR A 337 1.35 11.98 21.29
N ASN A 338 1.08 10.83 21.94
CA ASN A 338 0.93 9.56 21.25
C ASN A 338 -0.23 9.57 20.26
N ASP A 339 -1.37 10.16 20.61
CA ASP A 339 -2.54 10.22 19.72
C ASP A 339 -2.26 11.07 18.47
N LEU A 340 -1.66 12.26 18.66
CA LEU A 340 -1.35 13.15 17.55
C LEU A 340 -0.20 12.59 16.70
N ALA A 341 0.83 12.02 17.33
CA ALA A 341 1.94 11.36 16.66
C ALA A 341 1.46 10.18 15.81
N SER A 342 0.54 9.37 16.34
CA SER A 342 -0.09 8.26 15.62
C SER A 342 -0.85 8.76 14.39
N LEU A 343 -1.70 9.79 14.56
CA LEU A 343 -2.44 10.37 13.44
C LEU A 343 -1.51 10.93 12.36
N LEU A 344 -0.54 11.76 12.74
CA LEU A 344 0.42 12.36 11.80
C LEU A 344 1.33 11.30 11.17
N GLY A 345 1.66 10.26 11.92
CA GLY A 345 2.39 9.08 11.46
C GLY A 345 1.69 8.41 10.27
N THR A 346 0.35 8.40 10.24
CA THR A 346 -0.38 7.80 9.10
C THR A 346 -0.12 8.49 7.76
N ILE A 347 0.23 9.78 7.75
CA ILE A 347 0.49 10.56 6.52
C ILE A 347 1.98 10.80 6.27
N HIS A 348 2.83 10.49 7.24
CA HIS A 348 4.28 10.64 7.15
C HIS A 348 4.86 9.92 5.91
N PRO A 349 5.96 10.38 5.29
CA PRO A 349 6.64 9.71 4.18
C PRO A 349 7.04 8.26 4.48
N ASN A 350 7.41 8.00 5.73
CA ASN A 350 7.56 6.67 6.30
C ASN A 350 6.40 6.43 7.25
N PRO A 351 5.20 6.08 6.75
CA PRO A 351 4.05 5.91 7.61
C PRO A 351 4.28 4.78 8.59
N VAL A 352 4.05 5.08 9.86
CA VAL A 352 3.93 4.10 10.93
C VAL A 352 2.44 3.86 11.11
N TYR A 353 2.01 2.62 10.88
CA TYR A 353 0.62 2.24 11.11
C TYR A 353 0.45 2.00 12.61
N PRO A 354 -0.59 2.58 13.23
CA PRO A 354 -0.81 2.41 14.66
C PRO A 354 -1.05 0.93 14.99
N THR A 355 -0.38 0.43 16.02
CA THR A 355 -0.58 -0.95 16.49
C THR A 355 -1.81 -1.04 17.40
N TYR A 356 -2.94 -1.48 16.83
CA TYR A 356 -4.15 -2.05 17.47
C TYR A 356 -4.88 -1.29 18.58
N LYS A 357 -4.30 -0.28 19.22
CA LYS A 357 -4.87 0.44 20.35
C LYS A 357 -5.40 1.78 19.84
N ASN A 358 -6.66 1.77 19.38
CA ASN A 358 -7.61 2.91 19.33
C ASN A 358 -7.95 3.54 17.96
N ASP A 359 -8.32 2.73 16.95
CA ASP A 359 -8.77 3.21 15.62
C ASP A 359 -9.94 4.22 15.67
N GLU A 360 -10.90 4.06 16.61
CA GLU A 360 -12.00 5.02 16.78
C GLU A 360 -11.52 6.41 17.18
N GLN A 361 -10.48 6.49 18.01
CA GLN A 361 -9.89 7.76 18.42
C GLN A 361 -9.14 8.41 17.26
N LEU A 362 -8.39 7.63 16.48
CA LEU A 362 -7.71 8.14 15.29
C LEU A 362 -8.68 8.65 14.22
N LEU A 363 -9.81 7.96 14.01
CA LEU A 363 -10.87 8.44 13.13
C LEU A 363 -11.45 9.78 13.61
N LYS A 364 -11.71 9.91 14.92
CA LYS A 364 -12.18 11.17 15.51
C LYS A 364 -11.17 12.30 15.34
N LEU A 365 -9.89 12.05 15.58
CA LEU A 365 -8.84 13.06 15.44
C LEU A 365 -8.62 13.44 13.96
N ALA A 366 -8.67 12.48 13.03
CA ALA A 366 -8.60 12.75 11.60
C ALA A 366 -9.75 13.67 11.15
N GLN A 367 -10.96 13.48 11.69
CA GLN A 367 -12.09 14.37 11.45
C GLN A 367 -11.91 15.73 12.13
N GLN A 368 -11.50 15.75 13.39
CA GLN A 368 -11.28 16.97 14.18
C GLN A 368 -10.26 17.90 13.52
N PHE A 369 -9.15 17.35 13.04
CA PHE A 369 -8.09 18.11 12.38
C PHE A 369 -8.27 18.19 10.86
N LEU A 370 -9.44 17.83 10.32
CA LEU A 370 -9.78 17.94 8.90
C LEU A 370 -8.71 17.30 7.98
N MET A 371 -8.33 16.05 8.28
CA MET A 371 -7.27 15.31 7.60
C MET A 371 -7.86 14.17 6.73
N PRO A 372 -8.45 14.46 5.56
CA PRO A 372 -9.13 13.45 4.74
C PRO A 372 -8.20 12.33 4.27
N GLY A 373 -6.91 12.62 4.07
CA GLY A 373 -5.92 11.61 3.70
C GLY A 373 -5.60 10.62 4.82
N ALA A 374 -5.50 11.10 6.06
CA ALA A 374 -5.35 10.23 7.23
C ALA A 374 -6.62 9.38 7.42
N LEU A 375 -7.80 10.01 7.32
CA LEU A 375 -9.10 9.32 7.42
C LEU A 375 -9.20 8.17 6.42
N SER A 376 -8.94 8.44 5.14
CA SER A 376 -8.97 7.42 4.09
C SER A 376 -7.99 6.28 4.36
N ARG A 377 -6.77 6.57 4.83
CA ARG A 377 -5.79 5.53 5.17
C ARG A 377 -6.25 4.65 6.33
N ILE A 378 -6.81 5.24 7.39
CA ILE A 378 -7.34 4.50 8.55
C ILE A 378 -8.54 3.64 8.15
N GLU A 379 -9.51 4.21 7.42
CA GLU A 379 -10.67 3.45 6.91
C GLU A 379 -10.25 2.28 6.02
N ASN A 380 -9.22 2.48 5.19
CA ASN A 380 -8.70 1.45 4.31
C ASN A 380 -8.03 0.31 5.08
N TYR A 381 -7.30 0.62 6.15
CA TYR A 381 -6.73 -0.39 7.04
C TYR A 381 -7.83 -1.21 7.72
N LEU A 382 -8.87 -0.56 8.23
CA LEU A 382 -10.02 -1.20 8.87
C LEU A 382 -10.83 -2.13 7.94
N ILE A 383 -10.84 -1.87 6.63
CA ILE A 383 -11.50 -2.73 5.64
C ILE A 383 -10.70 -4.02 5.36
N LEU A 384 -9.39 -4.01 5.64
CA LEU A 384 -8.48 -5.13 5.35
C LEU A 384 -8.28 -6.07 6.55
N LEU A 385 -8.68 -5.65 7.75
CA LEU A 385 -8.87 -6.50 8.93
C LEU A 385 -10.19 -7.29 8.82
#